data_AF-A0A7S3PWM1-F1
#
_entry.id   AF-A0A7S3PWM1-F1
#
_cell.length_a   1.000
_cell.length_b   1.000
_cell.length_c   1.000
_cell.angle_alpha   90.00
_cell.angle_beta   90.00
_cell.angle_gamma   90.00
#
_symmetry.space_group_name_H-M   'P 1'
#
loop_
_entity.id
_entity.type
_entity.pdbx_description
1 polymer ?
#
loop_
_entity_poly.entity_id
_entity_poly.type
_entity_poly.pdbx_seq_one_letter_code
_entity_poly.pdbx_strand_id
1 'polypeptide(L)'
;MSFHLSLFLMLTVAILALEDIDAGDMTFPAVIPEELQDFYSLNGAYTFRWDKLIRKDAYLEGEAEKSLWPTGNVWNEDDINEAVKAVEAKTFKGSYGVDEVNTVRESLLQGVAMEGKSVLVIGSSHPRIEAICSSLGAKLVSTIEYGEIISNHPQIKTETPSTIRKQYLEGSL
;
A
#
# COMPACT_ATOMS: atom_id res chain seq x y z
N MET A 1 -28.34 13.78 21.71
CA MET A 1 -26.89 13.53 21.85
C MET A 1 -26.33 13.29 20.45
N SER A 2 -25.91 14.35 19.76
CA SER A 2 -25.39 14.26 18.37
C SER A 2 -24.30 15.31 18.18
N PHE A 3 -23.16 15.09 18.84
CA PHE A 3 -22.01 15.99 18.80
C PHE A 3 -20.69 15.28 18.50
N HIS A 4 -20.69 13.96 18.23
CA HIS A 4 -19.46 13.19 17.99
C HIS A 4 -19.17 12.87 16.52
N LEU A 5 -20.16 12.90 15.62
CA LEU A 5 -19.91 12.67 14.19
C LEU A 5 -19.32 13.89 13.47
N SER A 6 -19.62 15.10 13.95
CA SER A 6 -19.20 16.36 13.29
C SER A 6 -17.72 16.67 13.47
N LEU A 7 -17.14 16.33 14.63
CA LEU A 7 -15.74 16.63 14.94
C LEU A 7 -14.76 15.73 14.16
N PHE A 8 -15.14 14.47 13.89
CA PHE A 8 -14.32 13.53 13.13
C PHE A 8 -14.29 13.88 11.63
N LEU A 9 -15.41 14.37 11.08
CA LEU A 9 -15.47 14.86 9.71
C LEU A 9 -14.64 16.15 9.54
N MET A 10 -14.71 17.07 10.50
CA MET A 10 -13.92 18.32 10.47
C MET A 10 -12.40 18.07 10.59
N LEU A 11 -11.97 17.11 11.41
CA LEU A 11 -10.55 16.80 11.57
C LEU A 11 -9.95 16.15 10.30
N THR A 12 -10.74 15.34 9.59
CA THR A 12 -10.31 14.69 8.34
C THR A 12 -10.17 15.70 7.20
N VAL A 13 -11.11 16.67 7.10
CA VAL A 13 -11.02 17.77 6.14
C VAL A 13 -9.85 18.70 6.45
N ALA A 14 -9.55 18.95 7.72
CA ALA A 14 -8.43 19.79 8.13
C ALA A 14 -7.06 19.20 7.75
N ILE A 15 -6.84 17.89 7.98
CA ILE A 15 -5.56 17.24 7.63
C ILE A 15 -5.34 17.21 6.11
N LEU A 16 -6.41 17.03 5.33
CA LEU A 16 -6.33 17.04 3.86
C LEU A 16 -6.19 18.45 3.26
N ALA A 17 -6.50 19.50 4.04
CA ALA A 17 -6.46 20.91 3.62
C ALA A 17 -5.24 21.69 4.16
N LEU A 18 -4.43 21.09 5.03
CA LEU A 18 -3.17 21.71 5.49
C LEU A 18 -2.12 21.59 4.37
N GLU A 19 -1.66 22.75 3.88
CA GLU A 19 -0.53 22.85 2.93
C GLU A 19 0.77 22.26 3.53
N ASP A 20 0.87 22.18 4.86
CA ASP A 20 2.10 21.79 5.57
C ASP A 20 2.35 20.27 5.64
N ILE A 21 1.39 19.43 5.20
CA ILE A 21 1.61 17.97 5.05
C ILE A 21 1.45 17.64 3.57
N ASP A 22 2.41 18.11 2.78
CA ASP A 22 2.54 17.66 1.41
C ASP A 22 3.30 16.34 1.41
N ALA A 23 2.57 15.23 1.20
CA ALA A 23 3.19 13.94 0.90
C ALA A 23 4.01 13.99 -0.42
N GLY A 24 3.93 15.09 -1.16
CA GLY A 24 4.78 15.49 -2.27
C GLY A 24 5.75 16.64 -1.96
N ASP A 25 6.05 16.99 -0.70
CA ASP A 25 7.17 17.90 -0.39
C ASP A 25 8.48 17.23 -0.81
N MET A 26 9.02 17.68 -1.93
CA MET A 26 10.16 17.07 -2.59
C MET A 26 11.52 17.48 -2.05
N THR A 27 11.55 18.35 -1.05
CA THR A 27 12.79 18.89 -0.48
C THR A 27 13.46 17.94 0.51
N PHE A 28 12.79 16.84 0.90
CA PHE A 28 13.37 15.92 1.88
C PHE A 28 14.69 15.32 1.37
N PRO A 29 15.71 15.22 2.22
CA PRO A 29 17.05 14.81 1.80
C PRO A 29 17.08 13.34 1.37
N ALA A 30 17.97 12.99 0.42
CA ALA A 30 18.11 11.60 -0.05
C ALA A 30 18.76 10.67 0.99
N VAL A 31 19.32 11.26 2.05
CA VAL A 31 19.94 10.62 3.21
C VAL A 31 19.38 11.27 4.47
N ILE A 32 19.37 10.53 5.57
CA ILE A 32 18.93 11.07 6.86
C ILE A 32 19.97 12.12 7.32
N PRO A 33 19.55 13.38 7.62
CA PRO A 33 20.43 14.40 8.17
C PRO A 33 21.14 13.90 9.44
N GLU A 34 22.40 14.29 9.63
CA GLU A 34 23.24 13.82 10.74
C GLU A 34 22.56 14.04 12.09
N GLU A 35 21.99 15.22 12.28
CA GLU A 35 21.25 15.63 13.47
C GLU A 35 19.98 14.80 13.75
N LEU A 36 19.47 14.06 12.75
CA LEU A 36 18.30 13.19 12.88
C LEU A 36 18.65 11.69 12.97
N GLN A 37 19.91 11.32 12.79
CA GLN A 37 20.30 9.90 12.72
C GLN A 37 19.98 9.14 14.01
N ASP A 38 20.15 9.75 15.17
CA ASP A 38 19.81 9.11 16.44
C ASP A 38 18.31 8.83 16.56
N PHE A 39 17.44 9.73 16.08
CA PHE A 39 16.01 9.51 16.09
C PHE A 39 15.59 8.35 15.18
N TYR A 40 16.14 8.28 13.97
CA TYR A 40 15.81 7.22 13.01
C TYR A 40 16.43 5.85 13.37
N SER A 41 17.56 5.84 14.08
CA SER A 41 18.19 4.60 14.56
C SER A 41 17.65 4.13 15.91
N LEU A 42 16.73 4.88 16.51
CA LEU A 42 16.31 4.72 17.91
C LEU A 42 17.52 4.68 18.86
N ASN A 43 18.36 5.71 18.78
CA ASN A 43 19.62 5.88 19.51
C ASN A 43 20.60 4.72 19.27
N GLY A 44 20.78 4.34 18.01
CA GLY A 44 21.70 3.27 17.61
C GLY A 44 21.19 1.85 17.82
N ALA A 45 19.92 1.65 18.22
CA ALA A 45 19.33 0.32 18.31
C ALA A 45 19.21 -0.38 16.95
N TYR A 46 19.15 0.39 15.87
CA TYR A 46 19.09 -0.11 14.49
C TYR A 46 20.18 0.53 13.63
N THR A 47 20.86 -0.30 12.82
CA THR A 47 21.86 0.16 11.86
C THR A 47 21.23 0.55 10.52
N PHE A 48 21.67 1.67 9.96
CA PHE A 48 21.25 2.08 8.63
C PHE A 48 21.89 1.25 7.52
N ARG A 49 21.13 1.06 6.43
CA ARG A 49 21.64 0.59 5.16
C ARG A 49 21.90 1.79 4.26
N TRP A 50 23.11 2.33 4.37
CA TRP A 50 23.56 3.51 3.61
C TRP A 50 23.77 3.24 2.11
N ASP A 51 23.75 1.97 1.70
CA ASP A 51 23.89 1.53 0.31
C ASP A 51 22.61 1.72 -0.52
N LYS A 52 21.50 2.12 0.11
CA LYS A 52 20.21 2.35 -0.57
C LYS A 52 19.78 3.81 -0.42
N LEU A 53 19.80 4.54 -1.54
CA LEU A 53 19.16 5.85 -1.63
C LEU A 53 17.65 5.70 -1.42
N ILE A 54 17.03 6.67 -0.76
CA ILE A 54 15.57 6.73 -0.65
C ILE A 54 15.00 6.86 -2.07
N ARG A 55 14.10 5.94 -2.47
CA ARG A 55 13.40 5.93 -3.76
C ARG A 55 12.43 7.11 -3.85
N LYS A 56 12.94 8.30 -4.17
CA LYS A 56 12.14 9.52 -4.31
C LYS A 56 11.18 9.47 -5.50
N ASP A 57 11.57 8.75 -6.54
CA ASP A 57 10.81 8.56 -7.78
C ASP A 57 9.43 7.96 -7.52
N ALA A 58 9.32 6.98 -6.63
CA ALA A 58 8.03 6.39 -6.26
C ALA A 58 7.09 7.40 -5.57
N TYR A 59 7.61 8.45 -4.93
CA TYR A 59 6.80 9.53 -4.32
C TYR A 59 6.56 10.71 -5.29
N LEU A 60 7.18 10.67 -6.47
CA LEU A 60 7.19 11.70 -7.51
C LEU A 60 6.29 11.35 -8.72
N GLU A 61 5.18 10.67 -8.48
CA GLU A 61 4.32 10.13 -9.56
C GLU A 61 5.06 9.09 -10.44
N GLY A 62 6.19 8.58 -9.98
CA GLY A 62 6.91 7.50 -10.65
C GLY A 62 6.22 6.16 -10.45
N GLU A 63 6.79 5.13 -11.06
CA GLU A 63 6.24 3.78 -11.02
C GLU A 63 6.59 3.07 -9.70
N ALA A 64 5.75 2.14 -9.28
CA ALA A 64 6.04 1.27 -8.15
C ALA A 64 7.30 0.39 -8.38
N GLU A 65 7.79 -0.25 -7.32
CA GLU A 65 8.97 -1.12 -7.38
C GLU A 65 8.77 -2.30 -8.35
N LYS A 66 9.50 -2.27 -9.47
CA LYS A 66 9.36 -3.24 -10.56
C LYS A 66 10.04 -4.58 -10.30
N SER A 67 10.99 -4.65 -9.38
CA SER A 67 11.75 -5.89 -9.15
C SER A 67 11.00 -6.95 -8.32
N LEU A 68 9.88 -6.57 -7.70
CA LEU A 68 9.13 -7.43 -6.79
C LEU A 68 8.02 -8.23 -7.47
N TRP A 69 7.74 -7.97 -8.74
CA TRP A 69 6.70 -8.66 -9.51
C TRP A 69 7.20 -9.03 -10.92
N PRO A 70 6.84 -10.20 -11.49
CA PRO A 70 7.36 -10.65 -12.78
C PRO A 70 7.13 -9.65 -13.92
N THR A 71 6.02 -8.92 -13.86
CA THR A 71 5.57 -7.96 -14.86
C THR A 71 5.78 -6.51 -14.44
N GLY A 72 6.63 -6.29 -13.42
CA GLY A 72 6.97 -4.97 -12.93
C GLY A 72 5.80 -4.29 -12.21
N ASN A 73 5.50 -3.05 -12.57
CA ASN A 73 4.37 -2.30 -12.03
C ASN A 73 3.05 -2.57 -12.77
N VAL A 74 3.03 -3.46 -13.75
CA VAL A 74 1.80 -3.92 -14.40
C VAL A 74 1.36 -5.21 -13.76
N TRP A 75 0.18 -5.23 -13.16
CA TRP A 75 -0.39 -6.40 -12.53
C TRP A 75 -1.42 -7.02 -13.47
N ASN A 76 -0.96 -8.03 -14.22
CA ASN A 76 -1.83 -8.76 -15.13
C ASN A 76 -2.78 -9.70 -14.38
N GLU A 77 -3.99 -9.87 -14.93
CA GLU A 77 -5.03 -10.73 -14.39
C GLU A 77 -4.54 -12.16 -14.22
N ASP A 78 -3.87 -12.72 -15.24
CA ASP A 78 -3.34 -14.09 -15.20
C ASP A 78 -2.30 -14.26 -14.08
N ASP A 79 -1.35 -13.33 -13.96
CA ASP A 79 -0.29 -13.37 -12.93
C ASP A 79 -0.91 -13.31 -11.52
N ILE A 80 -1.93 -12.48 -11.33
CA ILE A 80 -2.66 -12.38 -10.06
C ILE A 80 -3.45 -13.67 -9.79
N ASN A 81 -4.13 -14.22 -10.79
CA ASN A 81 -4.89 -15.46 -10.63
C ASN A 81 -3.98 -16.65 -10.29
N GLU A 82 -2.76 -16.68 -10.84
CA GLU A 82 -1.73 -17.64 -10.43
C GLU A 82 -1.29 -17.41 -8.98
N ALA A 83 -1.11 -16.16 -8.57
CA ALA A 83 -0.81 -15.80 -7.18
C ALA A 83 -1.90 -16.26 -6.22
N VAL A 84 -3.17 -16.03 -6.55
CA VAL A 84 -4.35 -16.48 -5.78
C VAL A 84 -4.32 -18.00 -5.61
N LYS A 85 -4.13 -18.76 -6.69
CA LYS A 85 -4.00 -20.23 -6.63
C LYS A 85 -2.82 -20.66 -5.76
N ALA A 86 -1.69 -19.97 -5.86
CA ALA A 86 -0.52 -20.28 -5.03
C ALA A 86 -0.75 -19.96 -3.55
N VAL A 87 -1.53 -18.92 -3.23
CA VAL A 87 -1.94 -18.59 -1.86
C VAL A 87 -2.87 -19.67 -1.31
N GLU A 88 -3.86 -20.13 -2.10
CA GLU A 88 -4.75 -21.24 -1.72
C GLU A 88 -3.97 -22.54 -1.49
N ALA A 89 -2.98 -22.81 -2.34
CA ALA A 89 -2.09 -23.97 -2.23
C ALA A 89 -1.02 -23.82 -1.13
N LYS A 90 -0.94 -22.68 -0.43
CA LYS A 90 0.07 -22.36 0.60
C LYS A 90 1.51 -22.37 0.08
N THR A 91 1.72 -22.06 -1.20
CA THR A 91 3.02 -22.05 -1.88
C THR A 91 3.47 -20.67 -2.35
N PHE A 92 2.62 -19.64 -2.26
CA PHE A 92 2.97 -18.29 -2.69
C PHE A 92 4.12 -17.69 -1.86
N LYS A 93 5.20 -17.29 -2.52
CA LYS A 93 6.40 -16.73 -1.89
C LYS A 93 6.38 -15.20 -1.94
N GLY A 94 5.90 -14.57 -0.87
CA GLY A 94 5.97 -13.12 -0.70
C GLY A 94 7.36 -12.62 -0.28
N SER A 95 7.48 -11.30 -0.07
CA SER A 95 8.73 -10.64 0.36
C SER A 95 9.28 -11.16 1.68
N TYR A 96 8.41 -11.66 2.57
CA TYR A 96 8.78 -12.21 3.88
C TYR A 96 8.68 -13.74 3.93
N GLY A 97 8.66 -14.39 2.77
CA GLY A 97 8.58 -15.84 2.66
C GLY A 97 7.15 -16.40 2.67
N VAL A 98 7.06 -17.72 2.54
CA VAL A 98 5.78 -18.46 2.40
C VAL A 98 5.02 -18.50 3.74
N ASP A 99 5.73 -18.65 4.85
CA ASP A 99 5.12 -18.77 6.18
C ASP A 99 4.39 -17.50 6.60
N GLU A 100 4.91 -16.32 6.23
CA GLU A 100 4.26 -15.05 6.51
C GLU A 100 2.94 -14.90 5.76
N VAL A 101 2.92 -15.21 4.46
CA VAL A 101 1.71 -15.21 3.63
C VAL A 101 0.65 -16.13 4.25
N ASN A 102 1.04 -17.34 4.63
CA ASN A 102 0.14 -18.31 5.23
C ASN A 102 -0.39 -17.84 6.60
N THR A 103 0.46 -17.25 7.43
CA THR A 103 0.06 -16.71 8.74
C THR A 103 -0.96 -15.58 8.60
N VAL A 104 -0.73 -14.64 7.68
CA VAL A 104 -1.67 -13.54 7.41
C VAL A 104 -3.00 -14.08 6.89
N ARG A 105 -2.97 -14.99 5.92
CA ARG A 105 -4.18 -15.63 5.37
C ARG A 105 -5.01 -16.32 6.45
N GLU A 106 -4.38 -17.14 7.29
CA GLU A 106 -5.08 -17.86 8.37
C GLU A 106 -5.65 -16.90 9.41
N SER A 107 -4.92 -15.83 9.74
CA SER A 107 -5.40 -14.81 10.69
C SER A 107 -6.64 -14.08 10.14
N LEU A 108 -6.63 -13.73 8.85
CA LEU A 108 -7.78 -13.13 8.18
C LEU A 108 -8.96 -14.10 8.09
N LEU A 109 -8.71 -15.36 7.75
CA LEU A 109 -9.77 -16.39 7.67
C LEU A 109 -10.47 -16.60 9.01
N GLN A 110 -9.74 -16.54 10.13
CA GLN A 110 -10.30 -16.71 11.47
C GLN A 110 -10.95 -15.43 12.02
N GLY A 111 -10.38 -14.27 11.71
CA GLY A 111 -10.79 -12.98 12.28
C GLY A 111 -11.80 -12.19 11.45
N VAL A 112 -11.92 -12.49 10.15
CA VAL A 112 -12.68 -11.66 9.20
C VAL A 112 -13.46 -12.54 8.23
N ALA A 113 -14.79 -12.40 8.24
CA ALA A 113 -15.62 -12.92 7.14
C ALA A 113 -15.38 -12.08 5.87
N MET A 114 -14.42 -12.48 5.02
CA MET A 114 -13.95 -11.69 3.88
C MET A 114 -14.90 -11.74 2.67
N GLU A 115 -15.64 -12.84 2.51
CA GLU A 115 -16.53 -13.10 1.38
C GLU A 115 -17.45 -11.90 1.06
N GLY A 116 -17.41 -11.45 -0.19
CA GLY A 116 -18.24 -10.36 -0.70
C GLY A 116 -17.83 -8.94 -0.25
N LYS A 117 -16.77 -8.78 0.55
CA LYS A 117 -16.34 -7.47 1.08
C LYS A 117 -15.43 -6.70 0.13
N SER A 118 -15.42 -5.37 0.30
CA SER A 118 -14.39 -4.51 -0.27
C SER A 118 -13.25 -4.31 0.73
N VAL A 119 -12.02 -4.38 0.25
CA VAL A 119 -10.80 -4.26 1.06
C VAL A 119 -9.97 -3.07 0.58
N LEU A 120 -9.42 -2.30 1.52
CA LEU A 120 -8.41 -1.29 1.24
C LEU A 120 -7.04 -1.80 1.69
N VAL A 121 -6.08 -1.85 0.76
CA VAL A 121 -4.68 -2.15 1.01
C VAL A 121 -3.89 -0.85 0.87
N ILE A 122 -2.97 -0.58 1.79
CA ILE A 122 -2.10 0.60 1.76
C ILE A 122 -0.66 0.12 1.77
N GLY A 123 0.13 0.56 0.79
CA GLY A 123 1.55 0.22 0.68
C GLY A 123 1.78 -1.21 0.22
N SER A 124 1.53 -1.48 -1.07
CA SER A 124 1.70 -2.80 -1.68
C SER A 124 2.41 -2.66 -3.02
N SER A 125 3.71 -2.96 -3.04
CA SER A 125 4.54 -2.92 -4.24
C SER A 125 4.44 -4.16 -5.14
N HIS A 126 3.75 -5.21 -4.67
CA HIS A 126 3.39 -6.41 -5.45
C HIS A 126 2.13 -7.05 -4.82
N PRO A 127 1.27 -7.76 -5.58
CA PRO A 127 -0.11 -8.07 -5.21
C PRO A 127 -0.25 -9.21 -4.17
N ARG A 128 0.54 -9.20 -3.09
CA ARG A 128 0.51 -10.25 -2.05
C ARG A 128 -0.75 -10.20 -1.21
N ILE A 129 -1.06 -9.05 -0.63
CA ILE A 129 -2.22 -8.91 0.25
C ILE A 129 -3.50 -9.00 -0.58
N GLU A 130 -3.44 -8.45 -1.80
CA GLU A 130 -4.47 -8.51 -2.81
C GLU A 130 -4.81 -9.95 -3.18
N ALA A 131 -3.80 -10.78 -3.50
CA ALA A 131 -4.02 -12.20 -3.77
C ALA A 131 -4.59 -12.94 -2.55
N ILE A 132 -4.15 -12.62 -1.32
CA ILE A 132 -4.72 -13.20 -0.10
C ILE A 132 -6.20 -12.83 0.03
N CYS A 133 -6.55 -11.55 -0.09
CA CYS A 133 -7.93 -11.09 0.02
C CYS A 133 -8.83 -11.69 -1.07
N SER A 134 -8.35 -11.74 -2.32
CA SER A 134 -9.06 -12.39 -3.42
C SER A 134 -9.27 -13.89 -3.17
N SER A 135 -8.26 -14.61 -2.66
CA SER A 135 -8.37 -16.04 -2.30
C SER A 135 -9.38 -16.33 -1.17
N LEU A 136 -9.74 -15.30 -0.41
CA LEU A 136 -10.70 -15.36 0.69
C LEU A 136 -12.09 -14.84 0.27
N GLY A 137 -12.30 -14.57 -1.02
CA GLY A 137 -13.61 -14.15 -1.55
C GLY A 137 -13.89 -12.65 -1.47
N ALA A 138 -12.87 -11.80 -1.33
CA ALA A 138 -13.08 -10.36 -1.43
C ALA A 138 -13.74 -10.01 -2.79
N LYS A 139 -14.76 -9.16 -2.75
CA LYS A 139 -15.46 -8.68 -3.96
C LYS A 139 -14.60 -7.70 -4.74
N LEU A 140 -13.92 -6.80 -4.02
CA LEU A 140 -13.09 -5.73 -4.56
C LEU A 140 -11.92 -5.49 -3.61
N VAL A 141 -10.73 -5.32 -4.16
CA VAL A 141 -9.55 -4.89 -3.43
C VAL A 141 -9.06 -3.58 -4.05
N SER A 142 -8.99 -2.53 -3.26
CA SER A 142 -8.43 -1.25 -3.65
C SER A 142 -7.08 -1.07 -2.98
N THR A 143 -6.04 -0.81 -3.77
CA THR A 143 -4.68 -0.62 -3.30
C THR A 143 -4.27 0.83 -3.50
N ILE A 144 -3.83 1.47 -2.41
CA ILE A 144 -3.18 2.78 -2.44
C ILE A 144 -1.68 2.55 -2.31
N GLU A 145 -0.94 2.93 -3.34
CA GLU A 145 0.52 2.87 -3.39
C GLU A 145 1.09 4.23 -3.80
N TYR A 146 2.29 4.57 -3.33
CA TYR A 146 2.91 5.84 -3.70
C TYR A 146 3.28 5.86 -5.19
N GLY A 147 3.89 4.77 -5.68
CA GLY A 147 4.21 4.59 -7.08
C GLY A 147 3.03 4.04 -7.89
N GLU A 148 2.96 4.41 -9.18
CA GLU A 148 1.91 3.94 -10.08
C GLU A 148 1.99 2.42 -10.28
N ILE A 149 0.83 1.78 -10.15
CA ILE A 149 0.57 0.39 -10.50
C ILE A 149 -0.59 0.36 -11.49
N ILE A 150 -0.43 -0.39 -12.58
CA ILE A 150 -1.47 -0.61 -13.58
C ILE A 150 -2.02 -2.01 -13.36
N SER A 151 -3.21 -2.13 -12.77
CA SER A 151 -3.92 -3.41 -12.67
C SER A 151 -4.98 -3.54 -13.76
N ASN A 152 -5.01 -4.68 -14.43
CA ASN A 152 -6.11 -5.05 -15.34
C ASN A 152 -7.02 -6.15 -14.75
N HIS A 153 -6.77 -6.56 -13.50
CA HIS A 153 -7.57 -7.58 -12.84
C HIS A 153 -8.93 -7.01 -12.41
N PRO A 154 -10.07 -7.66 -12.73
CA PRO A 154 -11.40 -7.07 -12.58
C PRO A 154 -11.80 -6.76 -11.13
N GLN A 155 -11.16 -7.42 -10.15
CA GLN A 155 -11.41 -7.22 -8.72
C GLN A 155 -10.36 -6.34 -8.03
N ILE A 156 -9.33 -5.86 -8.73
CA ILE A 156 -8.27 -5.05 -8.11
C ILE A 156 -8.23 -3.68 -8.76
N LYS A 157 -8.37 -2.64 -7.93
CA LYS A 157 -8.20 -1.24 -8.32
C LYS A 157 -6.94 -0.71 -7.65
N THR A 158 -6.10 0.00 -8.39
CA THR A 158 -4.90 0.64 -7.87
C THR A 158 -5.00 2.14 -8.04
N GLU A 159 -4.56 2.88 -7.03
CA GLU A 159 -4.54 4.34 -7.02
C GLU A 159 -3.31 4.85 -6.28
N THR A 160 -2.93 6.10 -6.57
CA THR A 160 -1.92 6.81 -5.79
C THR A 160 -2.57 7.84 -4.87
N PRO A 161 -1.87 8.31 -3.82
CA PRO A 161 -2.34 9.43 -3.03
C PRO A 161 -2.65 10.68 -3.88
N SER A 162 -1.87 10.93 -4.94
CA SER A 162 -2.10 12.06 -5.84
C SER A 162 -3.37 11.88 -6.67
N THR A 163 -3.65 10.68 -7.20
CA THR A 163 -4.90 10.44 -7.95
C THR A 163 -6.13 10.57 -7.06
N ILE A 164 -6.09 10.03 -5.84
CA ILE A 164 -7.20 10.14 -4.89
C ILE A 164 -7.43 11.58 -4.47
N ARG A 165 -6.36 12.33 -4.17
CA ARG A 165 -6.45 13.76 -3.82
C ARG A 165 -7.10 14.55 -4.96
N LYS A 166 -6.66 14.31 -6.20
CA LYS A 166 -7.23 14.96 -7.38
C LYS A 166 -8.72 14.65 -7.52
N GLN A 167 -9.12 13.37 -7.44
CA GLN A 167 -10.53 12.97 -7.52
C GLN A 167 -11.37 13.62 -6.41
N TYR A 168 -10.85 13.67 -5.19
CA TYR A 168 -11.52 14.34 -4.07
C TYR A 168 -11.74 15.85 -4.33
N LEU A 169 -10.69 16.56 -4.77
CA LEU A 169 -10.77 17.99 -5.09
C LEU A 169 -11.70 18.28 -6.28
N GLU A 170 -11.80 17.36 -7.23
CA GLU A 170 -12.70 17.44 -8.39
C GLU A 170 -14.13 16.99 -8.06
N GLY A 171 -14.39 16.44 -6.87
CA GLY A 171 -15.70 15.92 -6.47
C GLY A 171 -16.11 14.63 -7.20
N SER A 172 -15.15 13.85 -7.67
CA SER A 172 -15.34 12.62 -8.46
C SER A 172 -15.00 11.32 -7.72
N LEU A 173 -14.65 11.42 -6.42
CA LEU A 173 -14.36 10.29 -5.54
C LEU A 173 -15.63 9.54 -5.09
#